data_AF-A0A2T4Q142-F1
#
_entry.id   AF-A0A2T4Q142-F1
#
_cell.length_a   1.000
_cell.length_b   1.000
_cell.length_c   1.000
_cell.angle_alpha   90.00
_cell.angle_beta   90.00
_cell.angle_gamma   90.00
#
_symmetry.space_group_name_H-M   'P 1'
#
loop_
_entity.id
_entity.type
_entity.pdbx_description
1 polymer ?
#
loop_
_entity_poly.entity_id
_entity_poly.type
_entity_poly.pdbx_seq_one_letter_code
_entity_poly.pdbx_strand_id
1 'polypeptide(L)'
;MKTESYFEEYNQFVTDQRNAISELEQQRNDLQAKIKTDKEEYKQLVANGEDDKADELYQTTDADERQLKAISKRLATKQEVFDDTRKEKAIELIKHQCELPKLYEGEKQELIAKFEPIIEQYNGIIDEINDLNERYTEEFERYAIPYRHENFDEDAQIRSDLRPHFREYAPQYYVSKSELPVIGTNQKMKFVKERQHG
;
A
#
# COMPACT_ATOMS: atom_id res chain seq x y z
N MET A 1 9.40 -4.61 5.12
CA MET A 1 8.82 -4.32 3.79
C MET A 1 9.94 -4.31 2.73
N LYS A 2 9.67 -4.27 1.41
CA LYS A 2 10.75 -4.26 0.38
C LYS A 2 11.63 -3.01 0.40
N THR A 3 11.18 -1.95 1.09
CA THR A 3 11.86 -0.65 1.20
C THR A 3 12.27 -0.32 2.65
N GLU A 4 12.32 -1.31 3.55
CA GLU A 4 12.57 -1.09 4.99
C GLU A 4 13.88 -0.33 5.23
N SER A 5 14.94 -0.72 4.52
CA SER A 5 16.28 -0.16 4.69
C SER A 5 16.33 1.35 4.47
N TYR A 6 15.52 1.90 3.55
CA TYR A 6 15.45 3.35 3.32
C TYR A 6 14.92 4.10 4.55
N PHE A 7 13.93 3.53 5.23
CA PHE A 7 13.37 4.12 6.46
C PHE A 7 14.31 3.96 7.64
N GLU A 8 14.96 2.80 7.77
CA GLU A 8 15.97 2.54 8.81
C GLU A 8 17.12 3.55 8.72
N GLU A 9 17.66 3.80 7.52
CA GLU A 9 18.73 4.77 7.32
C GLU A 9 18.31 6.20 7.73
N TYR A 10 17.14 6.64 7.28
CA TYR A 10 16.61 7.97 7.64
C TYR A 10 16.39 8.10 9.15
N ASN A 11 15.78 7.09 9.77
CA ASN A 11 15.49 7.11 11.21
C ASN A 11 16.77 7.07 12.05
N GLN A 12 17.77 6.30 11.63
CA GLN A 12 19.08 6.26 12.29
C GLN A 12 19.74 7.65 12.26
N PHE A 13 19.79 8.29 11.08
CA PHE A 13 20.31 9.65 10.94
C PHE A 13 19.61 10.64 11.88
N VAL A 14 18.28 10.62 11.91
CA VAL A 14 17.49 11.53 12.77
C VAL A 14 17.79 11.29 14.24
N THR A 15 17.90 10.02 14.65
CA THR A 15 18.17 9.63 16.03
C THR A 15 19.55 10.09 16.48
N ASP A 16 20.58 9.82 15.68
CA ASP A 16 21.97 10.21 15.99
C ASP A 16 22.11 11.73 16.12
N GLN A 17 21.49 12.49 15.22
CA GLN A 17 21.55 13.95 15.28
C GLN A 17 20.84 14.52 16.49
N ARG A 18 19.68 13.97 16.87
CA ARG A 18 18.93 14.38 18.07
C ARG A 18 19.71 14.08 19.34
N ASN A 19 20.31 12.90 19.45
CA ASN A 19 21.14 12.53 20.60
C ASN A 19 22.28 13.53 20.77
N ALA A 20 23.03 13.81 19.69
CA ALA A 20 24.13 14.76 19.74
C ALA A 20 23.70 16.22 19.99
N ILE A 21 22.47 16.62 19.62
CA ILE A 21 21.91 17.93 20.00
C ILE A 21 21.56 17.95 21.49
N SER A 22 20.92 16.89 21.99
CA SER A 22 20.52 16.76 23.40
C SER A 22 21.73 16.79 24.33
N GLU A 23 22.84 16.12 23.96
CA GLU A 23 24.10 16.19 24.71
C GLU A 23 24.64 17.61 24.82
N LEU A 24 24.60 18.40 23.73
CA LEU A 24 25.03 19.80 23.74
C LEU A 24 24.09 20.70 24.56
N GLU A 25 22.79 20.43 24.52
CA GLU A 25 21.80 21.13 25.35
C GLU A 25 22.04 20.89 26.84
N GLN A 26 22.33 19.64 27.21
CA GLN A 26 22.67 19.27 28.58
C GLN A 26 23.94 19.99 29.04
N GLN A 27 25.02 19.92 28.25
CA GLN A 27 26.28 20.61 28.55
C GLN A 27 26.09 22.13 28.72
N ARG A 28 25.28 22.76 27.86
CA ARG A 28 24.94 24.19 27.96
C ARG A 28 24.21 24.49 29.27
N ASN A 29 23.21 23.69 29.61
CA ASN A 29 22.39 23.90 30.81
C ASN A 29 23.21 23.73 32.09
N ASP A 30 24.07 22.71 32.14
CA ASP A 30 24.94 22.45 33.29
C ASP A 30 25.94 23.59 33.49
N LEU A 31 26.56 24.07 32.40
CA LEU A 31 27.50 25.19 32.47
C LEU A 31 26.82 26.50 32.85
N GLN A 32 25.61 26.75 32.34
CA GLN A 32 24.81 27.91 32.72
C GLN A 32 24.40 27.88 34.20
N ALA A 33 24.07 26.71 34.74
CA ALA A 33 23.77 26.54 36.15
C ALA A 33 25.02 26.78 37.02
N LYS A 34 26.18 26.25 36.61
CA LYS A 34 27.47 26.47 37.28
C LYS A 34 27.82 27.96 37.35
N ILE A 35 27.85 28.66 36.21
CA ILE A 35 28.14 30.10 36.15
C ILE A 35 27.20 30.91 37.04
N LYS A 36 25.92 30.52 37.13
CA LYS A 36 24.95 31.19 38.01
C LYS A 36 25.33 31.04 39.49
N THR A 37 25.76 29.85 39.89
CA THR A 37 26.24 29.55 41.26
C THR A 37 27.54 30.30 41.55
N ASP A 38 28.53 30.20 40.66
CA ASP A 38 29.84 30.83 40.82
C ASP A 38 29.73 32.36 40.95
N LYS A 39 28.79 32.99 40.22
CA LYS A 39 28.51 34.43 40.35
C LYS A 39 27.93 34.82 41.72
N GLU A 40 27.18 33.95 42.35
CA GLU A 40 26.63 34.23 43.68
C GLU A 40 27.70 34.02 44.76
N GLU A 41 28.51 32.97 44.62
CA GLU A 41 29.67 32.73 45.49
C GLU A 41 30.72 33.85 45.40
N TYR A 42 31.01 34.35 44.19
CA TYR A 42 31.89 35.49 43.98
C TYR A 42 31.46 36.72 44.79
N LYS A 43 30.15 37.05 44.79
CA LYS A 43 29.64 38.16 45.60
C LYS A 43 29.86 37.95 47.10
N GLN A 44 29.73 36.71 47.57
CA GLN A 44 29.97 36.39 48.99
C GLN A 44 31.45 36.52 49.35
N LEU A 45 32.35 36.03 48.51
CA LEU A 45 33.80 36.13 48.72
C LEU A 45 34.25 37.60 48.79
N VAL A 46 33.78 38.44 47.86
CA VAL A 46 34.05 39.89 47.88
C VAL A 46 33.47 40.54 49.14
N ALA A 47 32.25 40.20 49.55
CA ALA A 47 31.66 40.73 50.77
C ALA A 47 32.41 40.33 52.05
N ASN A 48 33.06 39.17 52.04
CA ASN A 48 33.87 38.65 53.16
C ASN A 48 35.33 39.13 53.15
N GLY A 49 35.76 39.86 52.11
CA GLY A 49 37.16 40.30 51.93
C GLY A 49 38.12 39.17 51.57
N GLU A 50 37.62 38.09 50.97
CA GLU A 50 38.42 36.94 50.51
C GLU A 50 38.88 37.15 49.05
N ASP A 51 39.59 38.25 48.80
CA ASP A 51 39.89 38.78 47.46
C ASP A 51 40.66 37.77 46.57
N ASP A 52 41.67 37.07 47.10
CA ASP A 52 42.45 36.09 46.33
C ASP A 52 41.56 34.95 45.78
N LYS A 53 40.60 34.46 46.59
CA LYS A 53 39.67 33.41 46.17
C LYS A 53 38.63 33.95 45.19
N ALA A 54 38.20 35.20 45.37
CA ALA A 54 37.29 35.86 44.45
C ALA A 54 37.93 35.99 43.06
N ASP A 55 39.21 36.36 42.99
CA ASP A 55 39.96 36.48 41.73
C ASP A 55 40.15 35.13 41.02
N GLU A 56 40.45 34.05 41.75
CA GLU A 56 40.53 32.70 41.19
C GLU A 56 39.17 32.22 40.62
N LEU A 57 38.09 32.46 41.36
CA LEU A 57 36.73 32.12 40.93
C LEU A 57 36.30 32.94 39.71
N TYR A 58 36.68 34.21 39.65
CA TYR A 58 36.42 35.07 38.50
C TYR A 58 37.08 34.54 37.23
N GLN A 59 38.36 34.15 37.30
CA GLN A 59 39.07 33.60 36.14
C GLN A 59 38.42 32.31 35.62
N THR A 60 38.00 31.44 36.54
CA THR A 60 37.28 30.19 36.19
C THR A 60 35.92 30.51 35.55
N THR A 61 35.18 31.44 36.13
CA THR A 61 33.85 31.85 35.62
C THR A 61 33.97 32.50 34.24
N ASP A 62 34.97 33.34 33.99
CA ASP A 62 35.20 33.96 32.68
C ASP A 62 35.53 32.90 31.61
N ALA A 63 36.31 31.88 31.96
CA ALA A 63 36.58 30.75 31.07
C ALA A 63 35.30 29.96 30.75
N ASP A 64 34.47 29.69 31.75
CA ASP A 64 33.18 29.01 31.58
C ASP A 64 32.20 29.84 30.74
N GLU A 65 32.14 31.16 30.90
CA GLU A 65 31.31 32.04 30.08
C GLU A 65 31.72 32.03 28.61
N ARG A 66 33.02 32.01 28.33
CA ARG A 66 33.54 31.84 26.96
C ARG A 66 33.14 30.49 26.38
N GLN A 67 33.24 29.43 27.17
CA GLN A 67 32.80 28.09 26.76
C GLN A 67 31.28 28.03 26.53
N LEU A 68 30.46 28.65 27.38
CA LEU A 68 29.01 28.72 27.21
C LEU A 68 28.63 29.40 25.91
N LYS A 69 29.31 30.50 25.54
CA LYS A 69 29.11 31.20 24.27
C LYS A 69 29.46 30.30 23.08
N ALA A 70 30.56 29.55 23.17
CA ALA A 70 30.97 28.60 22.14
C ALA A 70 29.97 27.45 21.96
N ILE A 71 29.52 26.83 23.06
CA ILE A 71 28.52 25.75 23.04
C ILE A 71 27.19 26.26 22.49
N SER A 72 26.73 27.43 22.94
CA SER A 72 25.46 28.02 22.48
C SER A 72 25.48 28.30 20.97
N LYS A 73 26.59 28.84 20.45
CA LYS A 73 26.76 29.04 19.01
C LYS A 73 26.77 27.72 18.26
N ARG A 74 27.52 26.73 18.73
CA ARG A 74 27.58 25.39 18.12
C ARG A 74 26.22 24.71 18.09
N LEU A 75 25.46 24.80 19.19
CA LEU A 75 24.12 24.24 19.31
C LEU A 75 23.16 24.86 18.30
N ALA A 76 23.11 26.19 18.22
CA ALA A 76 22.25 26.90 17.27
C ALA A 76 22.57 26.50 15.82
N THR A 77 23.85 26.49 15.45
CA THR A 77 24.29 26.04 14.11
C THR A 77 23.93 24.57 13.87
N LYS A 78 24.09 23.69 14.86
CA LYS A 78 23.76 22.26 14.70
C LYS A 78 22.27 22.03 14.52
N GLN A 79 21.42 22.79 15.22
CA GLN A 79 19.96 22.73 15.07
C GLN A 79 19.53 23.17 13.66
N GLU A 80 20.08 24.30 13.17
CA GLU A 80 19.83 24.80 11.81
C GLU A 80 20.26 23.77 10.74
N VAL A 81 21.51 23.31 10.79
CA VAL A 81 22.04 22.30 9.85
C VAL A 81 21.25 21.00 9.91
N PHE A 82 20.84 20.56 11.11
CA PHE A 82 20.02 19.36 11.27
C PHE A 82 18.67 19.50 10.58
N ASP A 83 17.97 20.62 10.76
CA ASP A 83 16.65 20.81 10.18
C ASP A 83 16.69 20.82 8.65
N ASP A 84 17.71 21.42 8.04
CA ASP A 84 17.90 21.43 6.59
C ASP A 84 18.30 20.05 6.07
N THR A 85 19.31 19.42 6.67
CA THR A 85 19.75 18.08 6.27
C THR A 85 18.64 17.04 6.43
N ARG A 86 17.82 17.14 7.50
CA ARG A 86 16.67 16.26 7.72
C ARG A 86 15.65 16.40 6.59
N LYS A 87 15.36 17.62 6.13
CA LYS A 87 14.43 17.84 5.00
C LYS A 87 14.98 17.22 3.72
N GLU A 88 16.26 17.40 3.43
CA GLU A 88 16.91 16.81 2.25
C GLU A 88 16.82 15.28 2.26
N LYS A 89 17.19 14.65 3.39
CA LYS A 89 17.08 13.19 3.54
C LYS A 89 15.64 12.68 3.50
N ALA A 90 14.68 13.44 4.03
CA ALA A 90 13.26 13.09 3.91
C ALA A 90 12.79 13.15 2.45
N ILE A 91 13.23 14.14 1.67
CA ILE A 91 12.93 14.23 0.24
C ILE A 91 13.52 13.02 -0.51
N GLU A 92 14.76 12.64 -0.18
CA GLU A 92 15.41 11.44 -0.75
C GLU A 92 14.63 10.17 -0.44
N LEU A 93 14.24 9.95 0.82
CA LEU A 93 13.38 8.84 1.22
C LEU A 93 12.08 8.78 0.40
N ILE A 94 11.40 9.93 0.23
CA ILE A 94 10.12 10.01 -0.49
C ILE A 94 10.30 9.69 -1.98
N LYS A 95 11.43 10.06 -2.60
CA LYS A 95 11.68 9.75 -4.03
C LYS A 95 11.64 8.25 -4.32
N HIS A 96 12.02 7.40 -3.37
CA HIS A 96 11.94 5.94 -3.52
C HIS A 96 10.49 5.42 -3.63
N GLN A 97 9.46 6.22 -3.34
CA GLN A 97 8.06 5.82 -3.54
C GLN A 97 7.78 5.39 -4.99
N CYS A 98 8.45 6.02 -5.97
CA CYS A 98 8.27 5.66 -7.38
C CYS A 98 8.81 4.27 -7.75
N GLU A 99 9.66 3.67 -6.91
CA GLU A 99 10.21 2.34 -7.10
C GLU A 99 9.23 1.24 -6.67
N LEU A 100 8.28 1.56 -5.77
CA LEU A 100 7.35 0.60 -5.19
C LEU A 100 6.63 -0.26 -6.24
N PRO A 101 6.01 0.27 -7.31
CA PRO A 101 5.34 -0.57 -8.29
C PRO A 101 6.28 -1.63 -8.91
N LYS A 102 7.51 -1.23 -9.24
CA LYS A 102 8.51 -2.14 -9.84
C LYS A 102 8.93 -3.23 -8.87
N LEU A 103 9.03 -2.94 -7.57
CA LEU A 103 9.38 -3.92 -6.54
C LEU A 103 8.33 -5.03 -6.38
N TYR A 104 7.06 -4.76 -6.71
CA TYR A 104 5.95 -5.72 -6.61
C TYR A 104 5.51 -6.31 -7.95
N GLU A 105 6.07 -5.84 -9.08
CA GLU A 105 5.65 -6.24 -10.43
C GLU A 105 5.79 -7.74 -10.67
N GLY A 106 6.86 -8.39 -10.17
CA GLY A 106 7.05 -9.83 -10.31
C GLY A 106 5.94 -10.65 -9.60
N GLU A 107 5.57 -10.25 -8.38
CA GLU A 107 4.48 -10.89 -7.62
C GLU A 107 3.12 -10.63 -8.28
N LYS A 108 2.90 -9.42 -8.82
CA LYS A 108 1.72 -9.10 -9.64
C LYS A 108 1.62 -10.06 -10.82
N GLN A 109 2.70 -10.23 -11.59
CA GLN A 109 2.73 -11.09 -12.76
C GLN A 109 2.50 -12.57 -12.41
N GLU A 110 3.11 -13.06 -11.32
CA GLU A 110 2.89 -14.43 -10.85
C GLU A 110 1.42 -14.68 -10.48
N LEU A 111 0.78 -13.72 -9.79
CA LEU A 111 -0.64 -13.84 -9.43
C LEU A 111 -1.55 -13.78 -10.64
N ILE A 112 -1.26 -12.92 -11.63
CA ILE A 112 -2.01 -12.88 -12.89
C ILE A 112 -1.88 -14.20 -13.65
N ALA A 113 -0.67 -14.76 -13.74
CA ALA A 113 -0.42 -16.01 -14.44
C ALA A 113 -1.23 -17.19 -13.88
N LYS A 114 -1.56 -17.19 -12.58
CA LYS A 114 -2.42 -18.24 -11.96
C LYS A 114 -3.83 -18.27 -12.54
N PHE A 115 -4.32 -17.17 -13.10
CA PHE A 115 -5.65 -17.12 -13.73
C PHE A 115 -5.66 -17.71 -15.14
N GLU A 116 -4.53 -17.75 -15.85
CA GLU A 116 -4.47 -18.30 -17.21
C GLU A 116 -5.04 -19.72 -17.31
N PRO A 117 -4.57 -20.72 -16.53
CA PRO A 117 -5.12 -22.07 -16.62
C PRO A 117 -6.58 -22.17 -16.14
N ILE A 118 -7.02 -21.31 -15.22
CA ILE A 118 -8.41 -21.27 -14.74
C ILE A 118 -9.34 -20.79 -15.84
N ILE A 119 -8.94 -19.72 -16.55
CA ILE A 119 -9.68 -19.18 -17.69
C ILE A 119 -9.77 -20.23 -18.80
N GLU A 120 -8.69 -20.92 -19.11
CA GLU A 120 -8.68 -22.00 -20.10
C GLU A 120 -9.66 -23.12 -19.73
N GLN A 121 -9.61 -23.62 -18.49
CA GLN A 121 -10.52 -24.67 -18.02
C GLN A 121 -11.99 -24.23 -18.06
N TYR A 122 -12.29 -23.02 -17.56
CA TYR A 122 -13.66 -22.49 -17.61
C TYR A 122 -14.17 -22.37 -19.04
N ASN A 123 -13.33 -21.86 -19.95
CA ASN A 123 -13.69 -21.71 -21.35
C ASN A 123 -13.94 -23.06 -22.05
N GLY A 124 -13.20 -24.11 -21.67
CA GLY A 124 -13.46 -25.47 -22.13
C GLY A 124 -14.83 -25.97 -21.70
N ILE A 125 -15.23 -25.74 -20.44
CA ILE A 125 -16.57 -26.12 -19.94
C ILE A 125 -17.68 -25.36 -20.69
N ILE A 126 -17.46 -24.09 -21.03
CA ILE A 126 -18.43 -23.32 -21.83
C ILE A 126 -18.59 -23.92 -23.23
N ASP A 127 -17.51 -24.40 -23.85
CA ASP A 127 -17.59 -25.10 -25.13
C ASP A 127 -18.42 -26.39 -25.00
N GLU A 128 -18.16 -27.22 -23.98
CA GLU A 128 -18.94 -28.45 -23.72
C GLU A 128 -20.43 -28.17 -23.49
N ILE A 129 -20.77 -27.08 -22.79
CA ILE A 129 -22.16 -26.66 -22.57
C ILE A 129 -22.83 -26.24 -23.89
N ASN A 130 -22.12 -25.53 -24.75
CA ASN A 130 -22.64 -25.11 -26.05
C ASN A 130 -22.91 -26.33 -26.93
N ASP A 131 -21.97 -27.28 -26.99
CA ASP A 131 -22.13 -28.55 -27.73
C ASP A 131 -23.32 -29.38 -27.21
N LEU A 132 -23.54 -29.41 -25.89
CA LEU A 132 -24.71 -30.07 -25.30
C LEU A 132 -26.02 -29.37 -25.69
N ASN A 133 -26.06 -28.04 -25.59
CA ASN A 133 -27.24 -27.26 -25.96
C ASN A 133 -27.59 -27.44 -27.44
N GLU A 134 -26.59 -27.45 -28.34
CA GLU A 134 -26.79 -27.69 -29.77
C GLU A 134 -27.39 -29.08 -30.02
N ARG A 135 -26.78 -30.15 -29.48
CA ARG A 135 -27.30 -31.51 -29.62
C ARG A 135 -28.71 -31.66 -29.06
N TYR A 136 -28.99 -31.05 -27.90
CA TYR A 136 -30.33 -31.04 -27.32
C TYR A 136 -31.35 -30.38 -28.25
N THR A 137 -31.02 -29.21 -28.80
CA THR A 137 -31.90 -28.49 -29.72
C THR A 137 -32.13 -29.29 -31.01
N GLU A 138 -31.08 -29.89 -31.59
CA GLU A 138 -31.21 -30.74 -32.77
C GLU A 138 -32.12 -31.96 -32.51
N GLU A 139 -31.90 -32.67 -31.40
CA GLU A 139 -32.69 -33.84 -31.05
C GLU A 139 -34.15 -33.46 -30.75
N PHE A 140 -34.37 -32.32 -30.08
CA PHE A 140 -35.70 -31.80 -29.81
C PHE A 140 -36.47 -31.46 -31.11
N GLU A 141 -35.84 -30.72 -32.04
CA GLU A 141 -36.48 -30.37 -33.32
C GLU A 141 -36.80 -31.61 -34.15
N ARG A 142 -36.04 -32.70 -34.06
CA ARG A 142 -36.37 -33.97 -34.74
C ARG A 142 -37.74 -34.50 -34.35
N TYR A 143 -38.17 -34.34 -33.09
CA TYR A 143 -39.50 -34.73 -32.65
C TYR A 143 -40.60 -33.77 -33.11
N ALA A 144 -40.26 -32.51 -33.40
CA ALA A 144 -41.21 -31.55 -33.97
C ALA A 144 -41.46 -31.80 -35.48
N ILE A 145 -40.53 -32.44 -36.20
CA ILE A 145 -40.68 -32.71 -37.64
C ILE A 145 -41.96 -33.52 -37.95
N PRO A 146 -42.22 -34.70 -37.33
CA PRO A 146 -43.46 -35.44 -37.59
C PRO A 146 -44.71 -34.65 -37.22
N TYR A 147 -44.68 -33.91 -36.10
CA TYR A 147 -45.81 -33.06 -35.69
C TYR A 147 -46.18 -32.02 -36.75
N ARG A 148 -45.17 -31.36 -37.34
CA ARG A 148 -45.37 -30.40 -38.44
C ARG A 148 -45.75 -31.10 -39.75
N HIS A 149 -45.18 -32.27 -40.06
CA HIS A 149 -45.45 -33.00 -41.29
C HIS A 149 -46.89 -33.53 -41.37
N GLU A 150 -47.41 -34.00 -40.24
CA GLU A 150 -48.76 -34.59 -40.15
C GLU A 150 -49.87 -33.54 -39.93
N ASN A 151 -49.53 -32.23 -39.92
CA ASN A 151 -50.45 -31.12 -39.65
C ASN A 151 -51.26 -31.29 -38.35
N PHE A 152 -50.65 -31.85 -37.31
CA PHE A 152 -51.33 -32.14 -36.04
C PHE A 152 -51.79 -30.89 -35.29
N ASP A 153 -51.34 -29.69 -35.65
CA ASP A 153 -51.88 -28.44 -35.10
C ASP A 153 -53.34 -28.18 -35.56
N GLU A 154 -53.79 -28.77 -36.66
CA GLU A 154 -55.17 -28.55 -37.15
C GLU A 154 -56.21 -29.42 -36.40
N ASP A 155 -55.79 -30.51 -35.77
CA ASP A 155 -56.67 -31.44 -35.04
C ASP A 155 -56.71 -31.13 -33.54
N ALA A 156 -57.87 -30.68 -33.05
CA ALA A 156 -58.07 -30.30 -31.65
C ALA A 156 -57.91 -31.48 -30.67
N GLN A 157 -58.29 -32.70 -31.06
CA GLN A 157 -58.18 -33.88 -30.22
C GLN A 157 -56.72 -34.33 -30.12
N ILE A 158 -56.02 -34.41 -31.24
CA ILE A 158 -54.59 -34.78 -31.29
C ILE A 158 -53.75 -33.75 -30.52
N ARG A 159 -54.04 -32.45 -30.65
CA ARG A 159 -53.39 -31.42 -29.83
C ARG A 159 -53.61 -31.62 -28.34
N SER A 160 -54.85 -31.91 -27.93
CA SER A 160 -55.15 -32.17 -26.52
C SER A 160 -54.37 -33.37 -26.00
N ASP A 161 -54.29 -34.44 -26.79
CA ASP A 161 -53.62 -35.68 -26.41
C ASP A 161 -52.09 -35.50 -26.33
N LEU A 162 -51.51 -34.64 -27.19
CA LEU A 162 -50.08 -34.36 -27.22
C LEU A 162 -49.64 -33.26 -26.24
N ARG A 163 -50.54 -32.37 -25.80
CA ARG A 163 -50.22 -31.24 -24.91
C ARG A 163 -49.39 -31.57 -23.67
N PRO A 164 -49.59 -32.68 -22.94
CA PRO A 164 -48.76 -33.00 -21.77
C PRO A 164 -47.36 -33.54 -22.12
N HIS A 165 -47.13 -33.95 -23.37
CA HIS A 165 -45.93 -34.69 -23.78
C HIS A 165 -45.10 -33.99 -24.86
N PHE A 166 -45.69 -33.07 -25.61
CA PHE A 166 -45.08 -32.45 -26.76
C PHE A 166 -44.96 -30.93 -26.62
N ARG A 167 -43.89 -30.40 -27.20
CA ARG A 167 -43.65 -28.99 -27.38
C ARG A 167 -43.07 -28.80 -28.77
N GLU A 168 -43.62 -27.87 -29.54
CA GLU A 168 -43.20 -27.65 -30.92
C GLU A 168 -41.82 -26.97 -31.03
N TYR A 169 -41.47 -26.15 -30.05
CA TYR A 169 -40.22 -25.40 -30.01
C TYR A 169 -39.39 -25.79 -28.80
N ALA A 170 -38.09 -25.94 -29.02
CA ALA A 170 -37.15 -26.19 -27.95
C ALA A 170 -37.16 -25.02 -26.94
N PRO A 171 -37.05 -25.29 -25.62
CA PRO A 171 -36.65 -24.27 -24.66
C PRO A 171 -35.35 -23.58 -25.13
N GLN A 172 -35.20 -22.28 -24.86
CA GLN A 172 -34.09 -21.48 -25.39
C GLN A 172 -32.69 -22.06 -25.11
N TYR A 173 -32.50 -22.74 -23.98
CA TYR A 173 -31.26 -23.46 -23.62
C TYR A 173 -31.60 -24.63 -22.68
N TYR A 174 -30.87 -25.75 -22.79
CA TYR A 174 -30.97 -26.85 -21.83
C TYR A 174 -30.18 -26.54 -20.55
N VAL A 175 -28.93 -26.07 -20.71
CA VAL A 175 -28.15 -25.45 -19.64
C VAL A 175 -28.18 -23.94 -19.84
N SER A 176 -28.86 -23.25 -18.92
CA SER A 176 -29.12 -21.82 -18.99
C SER A 176 -28.07 -20.97 -18.27
N LYS A 177 -27.99 -19.68 -18.63
CA LYS A 177 -27.11 -18.69 -17.97
C LYS A 177 -27.32 -18.59 -16.46
N SER A 178 -28.55 -18.81 -15.99
CA SER A 178 -28.90 -18.76 -14.56
C SER A 178 -28.35 -19.93 -13.76
N GLU A 179 -27.92 -21.01 -14.42
CA GLU A 179 -27.35 -22.20 -13.79
C GLU A 179 -25.82 -22.13 -13.71
N LEU A 180 -25.20 -21.09 -14.31
CA LEU A 180 -23.75 -20.92 -14.31
C LEU A 180 -23.28 -20.05 -13.13
N PRO A 181 -22.09 -20.35 -12.57
CA PRO A 181 -21.55 -19.67 -11.37
C PRO A 181 -21.15 -18.21 -11.61
N VAL A 182 -21.17 -17.73 -12.86
CA VAL A 182 -20.88 -16.34 -13.23
C VAL A 182 -22.17 -15.69 -13.69
N ILE A 183 -22.70 -14.76 -12.89
CA ILE A 183 -23.93 -14.02 -13.20
C ILE A 183 -23.72 -13.26 -14.52
N GLY A 184 -24.46 -13.65 -15.55
CA GLY A 184 -24.65 -12.86 -16.75
C GLY A 184 -23.98 -13.32 -18.04
N THR A 185 -23.19 -14.41 -18.06
CA THR A 185 -22.53 -14.81 -19.31
C THR A 185 -22.37 -16.32 -19.51
N ASN A 186 -23.03 -16.88 -20.54
CA ASN A 186 -22.53 -18.04 -21.32
C ASN A 186 -21.32 -17.63 -22.18
N GLN A 187 -20.45 -16.75 -21.68
CA GLN A 187 -19.35 -16.20 -22.47
C GLN A 187 -18.03 -16.67 -21.90
N LYS A 188 -17.07 -16.88 -22.79
CA LYS A 188 -15.69 -17.18 -22.42
C LYS A 188 -15.13 -16.06 -21.55
N MET A 189 -14.49 -16.45 -20.45
CA MET A 189 -13.67 -15.57 -19.65
C MET A 189 -12.46 -15.10 -20.47
N LYS A 190 -12.07 -13.86 -20.24
CA LYS A 190 -10.86 -13.26 -20.81
C LYS A 190 -10.33 -12.21 -19.84
N PHE A 191 -9.02 -12.00 -19.86
CA PHE A 191 -8.47 -10.80 -19.23
C PHE A 191 -9.06 -9.57 -19.91
N VAL A 192 -9.63 -8.67 -19.11
CA VAL A 192 -9.96 -7.32 -19.57
C VAL A 192 -8.61 -6.65 -19.74
N LYS A 193 -8.07 -6.64 -20.97
CA LYS A 193 -6.81 -5.95 -21.28
C LYS A 193 -6.84 -4.59 -20.58
N GLU A 194 -5.92 -4.40 -19.62
CA GLU A 194 -5.72 -3.10 -18.97
C GLU A 194 -5.63 -2.06 -20.09
N ARG A 195 -6.49 -1.04 -20.05
CA ARG A 195 -6.31 0.13 -20.90
C ARG A 195 -4.89 0.59 -20.67
N GLN A 196 -4.06 0.55 -21.72
CA GLN A 196 -2.76 1.18 -21.73
C GLN A 196 -2.98 2.66 -21.44
N HIS A 197 -2.83 3.06 -20.18
CA HIS A 197 -2.69 4.46 -19.82
C HIS A 197 -1.21 4.77 -19.98
N GLY A 198 -0.92 5.51 -21.06
CA GLY A 198 0.36 6.20 -21.25
C GLY A 198 0.51 7.42 -20.33
#